data_AF-A0A7V9L7B3-F1
#
_entry.id   AF-A0A7V9L7B3-F1
#
_cell.length_a   1.000
_cell.length_b   1.000
_cell.length_c   1.000
_cell.angle_alpha   90.00
_cell.angle_beta   90.00
_cell.angle_gamma   90.00
#
_symmetry.space_group_name_H-M   'P 1'
#
loop_
_entity.id
_entity.type
_entity.pdbx_description
1 polymer ?
#
loop_
_entity_poly.entity_id
_entity_poly.type
_entity_poly.pdbx_seq_one_letter_code
_entity_poly.pdbx_strand_id
1 'polypeptide(L)'
;MKIPARPKVIIRSCRDYDPERIRKIIREGLEELGLKPFGRTLVKPNLVAAGPLFPYAYTRPEFGEGVLRALRDVGGSNMSELAAGERCGITVPTRVAFRESGWDAMLKKIDVKRYCFEESQQVEIPLSHPQRLRDYLFTPEPVARADFFVNCPKFKAHPWTTVTFSCKAYIGIQDDRHRLIDHDHKLNEKIADLQHIIQPQFIAIDAITAGEGRMLTPTPFPLGLIIMGNSQVAFDAVCCDIIGVDASTVDHIRLSAEQGFGSTDISTIEITGDVSLDEAKARAKGFKVGLIRVEKYFEGTNITAYAGPPPDAEVGDYCWGGCPGAIEEAIEILRVFDKDTDKKMPRLHVVFGAYKGDIDAKPGEKVIFIGDCADWKGTINDKPISIENIYKPRSTLDPHTATSQDIFAKLASAKSKLKDPVVRLEGCPVSVAEQVLALVGMSDVKNPYYDPANMLTFGRAYLGWKARVTLNKLQKKRYQQNGTFTERGQAAPEL
;
A
#
# COMPACT_ATOMS: atom_id res chain seq x y z
N MET A 1 -18.55 14.27 7.36
CA MET A 1 -18.30 14.43 5.91
C MET A 1 -19.32 13.63 5.11
N LYS A 2 -20.25 14.33 4.46
CA LYS A 2 -21.18 13.72 3.52
C LYS A 2 -20.53 13.55 2.15
N ILE A 3 -20.68 12.36 1.54
CA ILE A 3 -20.21 12.11 0.18
C ILE A 3 -20.95 13.02 -0.81
N PRO A 4 -20.25 13.72 -1.72
CA PRO A 4 -20.91 14.57 -2.71
C PRO A 4 -21.88 13.79 -3.60
N ALA A 5 -23.12 14.27 -3.71
CA ALA A 5 -24.13 13.68 -4.59
C ALA A 5 -23.83 13.88 -6.09
N ARG A 6 -23.02 14.89 -6.42
CA ARG A 6 -22.44 15.10 -7.74
C ARG A 6 -20.92 15.20 -7.60
N PRO A 7 -20.21 14.07 -7.65
CA PRO A 7 -18.76 14.05 -7.65
C PRO A 7 -18.19 14.88 -8.80
N LYS A 8 -17.06 15.55 -8.55
CA LYS A 8 -16.30 16.26 -9.57
C LYS A 8 -14.86 15.77 -9.61
N VAL A 9 -14.36 15.54 -10.82
CA VAL A 9 -12.97 15.18 -11.10
C VAL A 9 -12.38 16.16 -12.12
N ILE A 10 -11.24 16.72 -11.79
CA ILE A 10 -10.54 17.73 -12.59
C ILE A 10 -9.24 17.13 -13.13
N ILE A 11 -9.06 17.13 -14.46
CA ILE A 11 -7.86 16.62 -15.11
C ILE A 11 -7.04 17.81 -15.65
N ARG A 12 -5.80 17.96 -15.14
CA ARG A 12 -4.89 19.03 -15.55
C ARG A 12 -3.61 18.48 -16.17
N SER A 13 -3.14 19.12 -17.24
CA SER A 13 -1.85 18.80 -17.86
C SER A 13 -0.69 19.30 -16.99
N CYS A 14 0.27 18.43 -16.67
CA CYS A 14 1.48 18.81 -15.95
C CYS A 14 2.62 17.84 -16.27
N ARG A 15 3.66 18.30 -16.98
CA ARG A 15 4.73 17.42 -17.49
C ARG A 15 6.01 17.43 -16.67
N ASP A 16 6.13 18.35 -15.72
CA ASP A 16 7.31 18.55 -14.89
C ASP A 16 6.95 18.71 -13.42
N TYR A 17 7.92 18.42 -12.56
CA TYR A 17 7.79 18.53 -11.12
C TYR A 17 8.18 19.94 -10.62
N ASP A 18 7.62 21.00 -11.21
CA ASP A 18 7.80 22.37 -10.74
C ASP A 18 6.81 22.73 -9.61
N PRO A 19 7.25 22.97 -8.36
CA PRO A 19 6.35 23.23 -7.24
C PRO A 19 5.42 24.44 -7.42
N GLU A 20 5.85 25.51 -8.11
CA GLU A 20 4.98 26.69 -8.32
C GLU A 20 3.86 26.40 -9.31
N ARG A 21 4.17 25.73 -10.43
CA ARG A 21 3.15 25.28 -11.38
C ARG A 21 2.15 24.34 -10.71
N ILE A 22 2.64 23.37 -9.93
CA ILE A 22 1.78 22.42 -9.20
C ILE A 22 0.91 23.19 -8.20
N ARG A 23 1.49 24.10 -7.40
CA ARG A 23 0.74 24.96 -6.47
C ARG A 23 -0.40 25.71 -7.17
N LYS A 24 -0.14 26.31 -8.33
CA LYS A 24 -1.17 27.02 -9.11
C LYS A 24 -2.29 26.08 -9.53
N ILE A 25 -1.96 24.91 -10.10
CA ILE A 25 -2.92 23.90 -10.53
C ILE A 25 -3.80 23.44 -9.36
N ILE A 26 -3.18 23.11 -8.22
CA ILE A 26 -3.90 22.64 -7.03
C ILE A 26 -4.80 23.74 -6.46
N ARG A 27 -4.33 24.99 -6.42
CA ARG A 27 -5.12 26.13 -5.94
C ARG A 27 -6.37 26.34 -6.80
N GLU A 28 -6.21 26.36 -8.11
CA GLU A 28 -7.34 26.47 -9.06
C GLU A 28 -8.32 25.29 -8.91
N GLY A 29 -7.81 24.07 -8.68
CA GLY A 29 -8.65 22.90 -8.42
C GLY A 29 -9.45 23.01 -7.11
N LEU A 30 -8.84 23.51 -6.03
CA LEU A 30 -9.55 23.77 -4.78
C LEU A 30 -10.65 24.83 -4.96
N GLU A 31 -10.35 25.92 -5.68
CA GLU A 31 -11.30 26.99 -6.00
C GLU A 31 -12.47 26.46 -6.85
N GLU A 32 -12.19 25.67 -7.89
CA GLU A 32 -13.20 25.08 -8.78
C GLU A 32 -14.11 24.08 -8.05
N LEU A 33 -13.57 23.33 -7.08
CA LEU A 33 -14.34 22.44 -6.21
C LEU A 33 -15.07 23.19 -5.07
N GLY A 34 -14.83 24.50 -4.90
CA GLY A 34 -15.39 25.29 -3.81
C GLY A 34 -14.89 24.88 -2.43
N LEU A 35 -13.71 24.25 -2.35
CA LEU A 35 -13.16 23.70 -1.11
C LEU A 35 -12.25 24.72 -0.41
N LYS A 36 -12.48 24.92 0.88
CA LYS A 36 -11.62 25.72 1.75
C LYS A 36 -11.09 24.85 2.88
N PRO A 37 -9.77 24.53 2.92
CA PRO A 37 -9.19 23.79 4.03
C PRO A 37 -9.42 24.49 5.38
N PHE A 38 -9.68 23.71 6.44
CA PHE A 38 -10.04 24.23 7.76
C PHE A 38 -9.67 23.26 8.89
N GLY A 39 -9.65 23.78 10.12
CA GLY A 39 -9.39 22.98 11.32
C GLY A 39 -8.05 22.27 11.26
N ARG A 40 -8.00 21.03 11.75
CA ARG A 40 -6.84 20.15 11.59
C ARG A 40 -6.82 19.59 10.18
N THR A 41 -6.00 20.20 9.31
CA THR A 41 -5.81 19.73 7.94
C THR A 41 -4.66 18.73 7.87
N LEU A 42 -4.96 17.52 7.43
CA LEU A 42 -3.97 16.44 7.27
C LEU A 42 -3.84 16.03 5.81
N VAL A 43 -2.61 16.11 5.29
CA VAL A 43 -2.23 15.59 3.98
C VAL A 43 -1.61 14.21 4.14
N LYS A 44 -2.11 13.23 3.39
CA LYS A 44 -1.57 11.88 3.35
C LYS A 44 -0.91 11.61 2.00
N PRO A 45 0.42 11.70 1.87
CA PRO A 45 1.11 11.29 0.65
C PRO A 45 1.27 9.78 0.59
N ASN A 46 1.39 9.20 -0.60
CA ASN A 46 1.74 7.79 -0.76
C ASN A 46 3.26 7.61 -0.81
N LEU A 47 3.89 7.29 0.32
CA LEU A 47 5.36 7.16 0.39
C LEU A 47 5.89 5.73 0.29
N VAL A 48 5.17 4.73 0.82
CA VAL A 48 5.47 3.27 0.77
C VAL A 48 6.95 2.89 0.99
N ALA A 49 7.79 3.06 -0.03
CA ALA A 49 9.25 2.97 0.02
C ALA A 49 9.85 4.06 -0.89
N ALA A 50 11.02 4.58 -0.52
CA ALA A 50 11.72 5.62 -1.28
C ALA A 50 13.24 5.43 -1.18
N GLY A 51 13.97 6.09 -2.09
CA GLY A 51 15.43 6.04 -2.19
C GLY A 51 15.89 5.51 -3.55
N PRO A 52 17.21 5.30 -3.73
CA PRO A 52 17.79 4.90 -5.01
C PRO A 52 17.20 3.61 -5.62
N LEU A 53 16.76 2.67 -4.77
CA LEU A 53 16.10 1.43 -5.22
C LEU A 53 14.63 1.60 -5.56
N PHE A 54 13.99 2.66 -5.08
CA PHE A 54 12.55 2.89 -5.21
C PHE A 54 12.24 4.29 -5.76
N PRO A 55 12.82 4.70 -6.91
CA PRO A 55 12.75 6.09 -7.38
C PRO A 55 11.34 6.54 -7.78
N TYR A 56 10.43 5.61 -8.06
CA TYR A 56 9.10 5.88 -8.62
C TYR A 56 7.93 5.33 -7.80
N ALA A 57 8.19 4.72 -6.63
CA ALA A 57 7.17 4.08 -5.80
C ALA A 57 6.29 5.05 -5.00
N TYR A 58 6.66 6.33 -4.98
CA TYR A 58 6.12 7.32 -4.04
C TYR A 58 5.69 8.62 -4.73
N THR A 59 4.80 9.34 -4.05
CA THR A 59 4.41 10.72 -4.39
C THR A 59 5.59 11.65 -4.20
N ARG A 60 6.00 12.34 -5.27
CA ARG A 60 7.20 13.19 -5.26
C ARG A 60 7.10 14.37 -4.28
N PRO A 61 8.19 14.77 -3.59
CA PRO A 61 8.15 15.88 -2.64
C PRO A 61 7.81 17.21 -3.31
N GLU A 62 8.17 17.40 -4.58
CA GLU A 62 7.83 18.60 -5.37
C GLU A 62 6.32 18.74 -5.56
N PHE A 63 5.64 17.60 -5.80
CA PHE A 63 4.18 17.54 -5.85
C PHE A 63 3.56 17.86 -4.49
N GLY A 64 4.11 17.25 -3.42
CA GLY A 64 3.71 17.53 -2.04
C GLY A 64 3.87 19.00 -1.65
N GLU A 65 4.97 19.65 -2.04
CA GLU A 65 5.23 21.07 -1.82
C GLU A 65 4.14 21.93 -2.48
N GLY A 66 3.83 21.64 -3.74
CA GLY A 66 2.78 22.35 -4.47
C GLY A 66 1.41 22.23 -3.78
N VAL A 67 1.03 21.01 -3.39
CA VAL A 67 -0.24 20.76 -2.67
C VAL A 67 -0.28 21.50 -1.33
N LEU A 68 0.74 21.34 -0.48
CA LEU A 68 0.77 21.93 0.86
C LEU A 68 0.72 23.46 0.82
N ARG A 69 1.40 24.07 -0.15
CA ARG A 69 1.39 25.53 -0.34
C ARG A 69 0.05 26.02 -0.87
N ALA A 70 -0.59 25.29 -1.79
CA ALA A 70 -1.92 25.63 -2.27
C ALA A 70 -2.97 25.54 -1.17
N LEU A 71 -2.91 24.51 -0.31
CA LEU A 71 -3.79 24.39 0.86
C LEU A 71 -3.61 25.58 1.81
N ARG A 72 -2.37 26.05 2.01
CA ARG A 72 -2.07 27.24 2.81
C ARG A 72 -2.62 28.52 2.18
N ASP A 73 -2.53 28.67 0.85
CA ASP A 73 -3.06 29.82 0.14
C ASP A 73 -4.58 29.95 0.28
N VAL A 74 -5.31 28.84 0.19
CA VAL A 74 -6.78 28.82 0.20
C VAL A 74 -7.34 28.75 1.62
N GLY A 75 -6.76 27.93 2.48
CA GLY A 75 -7.23 27.72 3.85
C GLY A 75 -6.82 28.84 4.80
N GLY A 76 -5.60 29.37 4.67
CA GLY A 76 -5.08 30.45 5.49
C GLY A 76 -5.32 30.24 7.00
N SER A 77 -5.94 31.23 7.64
CA SER A 77 -6.26 31.22 9.07
C SER A 77 -7.42 30.30 9.47
N ASN A 78 -8.13 29.66 8.53
CA ASN A 78 -9.19 28.70 8.85
C ASN A 78 -8.62 27.37 9.36
N MET A 79 -7.34 27.10 9.10
CA MET A 79 -6.66 25.91 9.58
C MET A 79 -6.01 26.19 10.94
N SER A 80 -6.27 25.32 11.92
CA SER A 80 -5.58 25.31 13.20
C SER A 80 -4.27 24.50 13.14
N GLU A 81 -4.15 23.59 12.18
CA GLU A 81 -2.95 22.78 11.92
C GLU A 81 -2.89 22.43 10.42
N LEU A 82 -1.69 22.44 9.85
CA LEU A 82 -1.38 21.82 8.57
C LEU A 82 -0.26 20.80 8.78
N ALA A 83 -0.52 19.54 8.46
CA ALA A 83 0.45 18.46 8.64
C ALA A 83 0.45 17.48 7.46
N ALA A 84 1.55 16.75 7.31
CA ALA A 84 1.66 15.60 6.42
C ALA A 84 1.93 14.32 7.23
N GLY A 85 1.25 13.21 6.91
CA GLY A 85 1.42 11.96 7.66
C GLY A 85 1.19 10.70 6.84
N GLU A 86 1.93 9.64 7.18
CA GLU A 86 1.84 8.33 6.53
C GLU A 86 2.30 7.21 7.47
N ARG A 87 1.86 5.98 7.21
CA ARG A 87 2.52 4.72 7.59
C ARG A 87 3.04 4.03 6.32
N CYS A 88 4.35 3.97 6.18
CA CYS A 88 5.02 3.38 5.02
C CYS A 88 5.02 1.83 5.05
N GLY A 89 5.74 1.18 4.13
CA GLY A 89 5.75 -0.27 3.93
C GLY A 89 5.91 -1.08 5.23
N ILE A 90 5.34 -2.30 5.23
CA ILE A 90 5.40 -3.22 6.37
C ILE A 90 6.88 -3.45 6.74
N THR A 91 7.20 -3.41 8.04
CA THR A 91 8.56 -3.49 8.62
C THR A 91 9.51 -2.33 8.30
N VAL A 92 9.14 -1.40 7.42
CA VAL A 92 9.95 -0.21 7.10
C VAL A 92 9.56 0.94 8.03
N PRO A 93 10.49 1.50 8.84
CA PRO A 93 10.21 2.69 9.62
C PRO A 93 9.83 3.85 8.69
N THR A 94 8.70 4.51 8.93
CA THR A 94 8.20 5.60 8.07
C THR A 94 9.20 6.75 7.99
N ARG A 95 10.01 6.95 9.04
CA ARG A 95 11.16 7.87 9.03
C ARG A 95 12.13 7.65 7.86
N VAL A 96 12.36 6.40 7.44
CA VAL A 96 13.24 6.11 6.29
C VAL A 96 12.63 6.69 5.02
N ALA A 97 11.36 6.36 4.73
CA ALA A 97 10.71 6.79 3.50
C ALA A 97 10.58 8.32 3.43
N PHE A 98 10.25 9.00 4.54
CA PHE A 98 10.20 10.47 4.58
C PHE A 98 11.56 11.13 4.28
N ARG A 99 12.65 10.55 4.81
CA ARG A 99 14.02 11.04 4.54
C ARG A 99 14.43 10.77 3.10
N GLU A 100 14.33 9.52 2.65
CA GLU A 100 14.83 9.08 1.34
C GLU A 100 14.01 9.65 0.17
N SER A 101 12.73 9.98 0.38
CA SER A 101 11.89 10.65 -0.61
C SER A 101 12.16 12.15 -0.73
N GLY A 102 12.96 12.74 0.16
CA GLY A 102 13.16 14.19 0.23
C GLY A 102 12.02 14.97 0.89
N TRP A 103 10.95 14.30 1.34
CA TRP A 103 9.84 14.95 2.04
C TRP A 103 10.26 15.62 3.34
N ASP A 104 11.14 15.02 4.14
CA ASP A 104 11.62 15.65 5.38
C ASP A 104 12.29 17.00 5.13
N ALA A 105 13.13 17.09 4.10
CA ALA A 105 13.80 18.33 3.72
C ALA A 105 12.79 19.37 3.21
N MET A 106 11.83 18.93 2.39
CA MET A 106 10.75 19.77 1.87
C MET A 106 9.84 20.31 2.99
N LEU A 107 9.34 19.45 3.87
CA LEU A 107 8.46 19.83 4.98
C LEU A 107 9.13 20.83 5.92
N LYS A 108 10.44 20.65 6.18
CA LYS A 108 11.24 21.62 6.96
C LYS A 108 11.34 22.97 6.26
N LYS A 109 11.56 22.99 4.94
CA LYS A 109 11.67 24.22 4.13
C LYS A 109 10.38 25.06 4.19
N ILE A 110 9.21 24.42 4.18
CA ILE A 110 7.92 25.11 4.17
C ILE A 110 7.22 25.18 5.54
N ASP A 111 7.89 24.74 6.60
CA ASP A 111 7.39 24.68 7.98
C ASP A 111 6.03 23.97 8.08
N VAL A 112 6.02 22.67 7.75
CA VAL A 112 4.84 21.79 7.88
C VAL A 112 5.18 20.63 8.80
N LYS A 113 4.26 20.34 9.73
CA LYS A 113 4.42 19.27 10.70
C LYS A 113 4.34 17.90 10.03
N ARG A 114 5.11 16.96 10.55
CA ARG A 114 5.15 15.57 10.08
C ARG A 114 4.62 14.59 11.13
N TYR A 115 3.82 13.63 10.69
CA TYR A 115 3.39 12.48 11.48
C TYR A 115 3.92 11.16 10.89
N CYS A 116 4.77 10.45 11.63
CA CYS A 116 4.92 9.01 11.45
C CYS A 116 3.75 8.34 12.17
N PHE A 117 2.85 7.72 11.43
CA PHE A 117 1.64 7.14 12.02
C PHE A 117 1.91 6.02 13.03
N GLU A 118 2.99 5.24 12.87
CA GLU A 118 3.44 4.24 13.85
C GLU A 118 4.06 4.84 15.14
N GLU A 119 4.22 6.16 15.21
CA GLU A 119 4.69 6.89 16.39
C GLU A 119 3.56 7.64 17.10
N SER A 120 2.36 7.62 16.52
CA SER A 120 1.15 8.22 17.05
C SER A 120 0.35 7.21 17.87
N GLN A 121 -0.52 7.72 18.74
CA GLN A 121 -1.52 6.89 19.40
C GLN A 121 -2.47 6.29 18.35
N GLN A 122 -2.77 5.02 18.47
CA GLN A 122 -3.76 4.30 17.67
C GLN A 122 -5.08 4.30 18.43
N VAL A 123 -6.15 4.74 17.79
CA VAL A 123 -7.48 4.89 18.38
C VAL A 123 -8.48 3.99 17.67
N GLU A 124 -9.46 3.50 18.42
CA GLU A 124 -10.46 2.55 17.95
C GLU A 124 -11.67 3.27 17.33
N ILE A 125 -12.03 2.86 16.12
CA ILE A 125 -13.19 3.34 15.36
C ILE A 125 -14.16 2.16 15.21
N PRO A 126 -15.37 2.23 15.79
CA PRO A 126 -16.37 1.19 15.61
C PRO A 126 -16.92 1.21 14.19
N LEU A 127 -17.25 0.02 13.68
CA LEU A 127 -17.93 -0.21 12.42
C LEU A 127 -19.31 -0.81 12.70
N SER A 128 -20.35 -0.31 12.03
CA SER A 128 -21.73 -0.74 12.25
C SER A 128 -22.39 -1.34 11.00
N HIS A 129 -21.74 -1.26 9.83
CA HIS A 129 -22.34 -1.77 8.59
C HIS A 129 -22.39 -3.30 8.56
N PRO A 130 -23.39 -3.92 7.89
CA PRO A 130 -23.61 -5.36 7.95
C PRO A 130 -22.46 -6.21 7.38
N GLN A 131 -21.78 -5.73 6.34
CA GLN A 131 -20.73 -6.45 5.61
C GLN A 131 -19.32 -6.27 6.18
N ARG A 132 -19.19 -5.65 7.36
CA ARG A 132 -17.90 -5.39 8.00
C ARG A 132 -17.15 -6.68 8.29
N LEU A 133 -15.85 -6.70 8.07
CA LEU A 133 -14.99 -7.81 8.51
C LEU A 133 -14.89 -7.85 10.04
N ARG A 134 -15.02 -6.69 10.69
CA ARG A 134 -14.80 -6.49 12.13
C ARG A 134 -15.72 -5.42 12.69
N ASP A 135 -16.05 -5.52 13.98
CA ASP A 135 -16.82 -4.50 14.70
C ASP A 135 -16.07 -3.19 14.93
N TYR A 136 -14.75 -3.17 14.76
CA TYR A 136 -13.92 -1.99 14.94
C TYR A 136 -12.57 -2.11 14.21
N LEU A 137 -11.96 -0.97 13.95
CA LEU A 137 -10.63 -0.82 13.39
C LEU A 137 -9.80 0.16 14.23
N PHE A 138 -8.48 0.00 14.21
CA PHE A 138 -7.55 0.98 14.76
C PHE A 138 -6.96 1.86 13.66
N THR A 139 -6.83 3.15 13.95
CA THR A 139 -6.21 4.16 13.08
C THR A 139 -5.37 5.14 13.90
N PRO A 140 -4.35 5.80 13.35
CA PRO A 140 -3.62 6.86 14.04
C PRO A 140 -4.54 8.03 14.43
N GLU A 141 -4.41 8.53 15.65
CA GLU A 141 -5.16 9.68 16.16
C GLU A 141 -5.15 10.89 15.22
N PRO A 142 -4.02 11.28 14.58
CA PRO A 142 -4.02 12.41 13.65
C PRO A 142 -4.96 12.20 12.46
N VAL A 143 -5.17 10.96 12.03
CA VAL A 143 -6.15 10.62 10.99
C VAL A 143 -7.55 10.76 11.55
N ALA A 144 -7.87 10.11 12.68
CA ALA A 144 -9.21 10.15 13.27
C ALA A 144 -9.70 11.56 13.61
N ARG A 145 -8.79 12.47 13.95
CA ARG A 145 -9.07 13.87 14.32
C ARG A 145 -9.00 14.86 13.17
N ALA A 146 -8.69 14.44 11.96
CA ALA A 146 -8.60 15.36 10.83
C ALA A 146 -9.97 15.99 10.55
N ASP A 147 -10.00 17.31 10.49
CA ASP A 147 -11.20 18.06 10.10
C ASP A 147 -11.29 18.16 8.59
N PHE A 148 -10.14 18.40 7.94
CA PHE A 148 -9.99 18.41 6.49
C PHE A 148 -8.91 17.41 6.07
N PHE A 149 -9.29 16.35 5.37
CA PHE A 149 -8.37 15.30 4.96
C PHE A 149 -8.09 15.39 3.47
N VAL A 150 -6.79 15.37 3.14
CA VAL A 150 -6.30 15.41 1.77
C VAL A 150 -5.52 14.13 1.47
N ASN A 151 -5.98 13.37 0.49
CA ASN A 151 -5.25 12.19 0.03
C ASN A 151 -4.41 12.54 -1.20
N CYS A 152 -3.10 12.27 -1.14
CA CYS A 152 -2.15 12.52 -2.22
C CYS A 152 -1.50 11.23 -2.73
N PRO A 153 -2.28 10.34 -3.38
CA PRO A 153 -1.76 9.08 -3.86
C PRO A 153 -0.73 9.24 -4.99
N LYS A 154 -0.04 8.14 -5.29
CA LYS A 154 0.78 7.99 -6.49
C LYS A 154 -0.05 7.25 -7.54
N PHE A 155 -0.07 7.73 -8.79
CA PHE A 155 -0.73 7.03 -9.88
C PHE A 155 0.08 5.78 -10.26
N LYS A 156 -0.28 4.62 -9.71
CA LYS A 156 0.44 3.38 -10.01
C LYS A 156 -0.43 2.14 -9.95
N ALA A 157 -0.06 1.16 -10.76
CA ALA A 157 -0.57 -0.20 -10.71
C ALA A 157 -0.23 -0.87 -9.36
N HIS A 158 -0.88 -2.01 -9.10
CA HIS A 158 -0.66 -2.73 -7.85
C HIS A 158 -0.86 -4.25 -8.02
N PRO A 159 0.05 -5.09 -7.52
CA PRO A 159 0.05 -6.53 -7.78
C PRO A 159 -1.08 -7.29 -7.05
N TRP A 160 -1.67 -6.69 -6.02
CA TRP A 160 -2.72 -7.34 -5.21
C TRP A 160 -4.15 -6.87 -5.50
N THR A 161 -4.31 -5.70 -6.15
CA THR A 161 -5.62 -5.01 -6.23
C THR A 161 -5.80 -4.28 -7.56
N THR A 162 -5.04 -4.65 -8.59
CA THR A 162 -4.99 -3.99 -9.91
C THR A 162 -4.32 -2.61 -9.90
N VAL A 163 -4.80 -1.71 -9.05
CA VAL A 163 -4.35 -0.31 -8.92
C VAL A 163 -4.13 0.10 -7.46
N THR A 164 -3.34 1.16 -7.26
CA THR A 164 -3.17 1.83 -5.98
C THR A 164 -4.22 2.93 -5.81
N PHE A 165 -4.04 4.08 -6.48
CA PHE A 165 -4.93 5.24 -6.40
C PHE A 165 -5.35 5.61 -4.96
N SER A 166 -6.54 6.19 -4.78
CA SER A 166 -6.96 6.81 -3.52
C SER A 166 -7.43 5.77 -2.50
N CYS A 167 -8.31 4.84 -2.88
CA CYS A 167 -8.86 3.82 -1.99
C CYS A 167 -7.77 2.90 -1.44
N LYS A 168 -6.89 2.32 -2.27
CA LYS A 168 -5.85 1.41 -1.78
C LYS A 168 -4.85 2.10 -0.87
N ALA A 169 -4.60 3.40 -1.08
CA ALA A 169 -3.68 4.18 -0.25
C ALA A 169 -4.10 4.21 1.23
N TYR A 170 -5.37 3.90 1.54
CA TYR A 170 -5.87 3.81 2.92
C TYR A 170 -5.26 2.66 3.72
N ILE A 171 -4.65 1.65 3.11
CA ILE A 171 -3.82 0.70 3.86
C ILE A 171 -2.72 1.43 4.68
N GLY A 172 -2.32 2.62 4.22
CA GLY A 172 -1.44 3.55 4.92
C GLY A 172 -1.99 4.20 6.19
N ILE A 173 -3.28 4.06 6.52
CA ILE A 173 -3.89 4.59 7.76
C ILE A 173 -3.94 3.54 8.88
N GLN A 174 -3.26 2.41 8.73
CA GLN A 174 -3.10 1.40 9.77
C GLN A 174 -1.64 1.11 10.03
N ASP A 175 -1.28 0.97 11.31
CA ASP A 175 0.01 0.41 11.76
C ASP A 175 0.13 -1.08 11.37
N ASP A 176 1.36 -1.62 11.32
CA ASP A 176 1.66 -2.96 10.83
C ASP A 176 0.87 -4.07 11.53
N ARG A 177 0.67 -3.95 12.84
CA ARG A 177 -0.05 -4.95 13.63
C ARG A 177 -1.51 -5.09 13.20
N HIS A 178 -2.14 -3.99 12.78
CA HIS A 178 -3.54 -3.94 12.34
C HIS A 178 -3.64 -4.10 10.83
N ARG A 179 -2.65 -3.58 10.10
CA ARG A 179 -2.52 -3.70 8.66
C ARG A 179 -2.40 -5.14 8.20
N LEU A 180 -1.68 -6.00 8.93
CA LEU A 180 -1.47 -7.40 8.53
C LEU A 180 -2.69 -8.29 8.76
N ILE A 181 -3.63 -7.87 9.63
CA ILE A 181 -4.89 -8.58 9.83
C ILE A 181 -5.75 -8.42 8.56
N ASP A 182 -6.29 -9.51 8.03
CA ASP A 182 -7.08 -9.53 6.77
C ASP A 182 -6.32 -8.98 5.54
N HIS A 183 -4.98 -8.93 5.57
CA HIS A 183 -4.16 -8.61 4.40
C HIS A 183 -3.84 -9.87 3.60
N ASP A 184 -4.91 -10.58 3.23
CA ASP A 184 -4.87 -11.83 2.50
C ASP A 184 -5.97 -11.81 1.44
N HIS A 185 -6.71 -12.90 1.27
CA HIS A 185 -7.79 -12.95 0.31
C HIS A 185 -8.96 -12.02 0.65
N LYS A 186 -9.03 -11.45 1.87
CA LYS A 186 -10.01 -10.42 2.30
C LYS A 186 -9.50 -8.97 2.16
N LEU A 187 -8.38 -8.75 1.47
CA LEU A 187 -7.75 -7.42 1.36
C LEU A 187 -8.69 -6.36 0.76
N ASN A 188 -9.53 -6.72 -0.21
CA ASN A 188 -10.42 -5.76 -0.87
C ASN A 188 -11.57 -5.31 0.05
N GLU A 189 -12.17 -6.24 0.78
CA GLU A 189 -13.18 -5.99 1.81
C GLU A 189 -12.60 -5.12 2.93
N LYS A 190 -11.37 -5.40 3.34
CA LYS A 190 -10.66 -4.56 4.30
C LYS A 190 -10.52 -3.12 3.82
N ILE A 191 -10.18 -2.90 2.54
CA ILE A 191 -10.05 -1.54 1.99
C ILE A 191 -11.41 -0.82 1.97
N ALA A 192 -12.50 -1.55 1.73
CA ALA A 192 -13.85 -1.02 1.84
C ALA A 192 -14.20 -0.63 3.28
N ASP A 193 -13.89 -1.47 4.28
CA ASP A 193 -14.08 -1.15 5.70
C ASP A 193 -13.31 0.10 6.13
N LEU A 194 -12.10 0.32 5.58
CA LEU A 194 -11.29 1.51 5.88
C LEU A 194 -11.96 2.83 5.44
N GLN A 195 -12.92 2.80 4.52
CA GLN A 195 -13.65 3.99 4.08
C GLN A 195 -14.51 4.60 5.20
N HIS A 196 -14.94 3.78 6.18
CA HIS A 196 -15.73 4.22 7.34
C HIS A 196 -14.92 5.03 8.38
N ILE A 197 -13.58 4.99 8.29
CA ILE A 197 -12.69 5.73 9.21
C ILE A 197 -12.64 7.21 8.87
N ILE A 198 -12.53 7.56 7.59
CA ILE A 198 -12.32 8.93 7.14
C ILE A 198 -12.56 9.04 5.64
N GLN A 199 -13.07 10.19 5.18
CA GLN A 199 -13.24 10.47 3.75
C GLN A 199 -12.49 11.75 3.38
N PRO A 200 -11.76 11.78 2.25
CA PRO A 200 -11.00 12.94 1.84
C PRO A 200 -11.94 13.95 1.22
N GLN A 201 -11.92 15.18 1.72
CA GLN A 201 -12.61 16.28 1.04
C GLN A 201 -11.89 16.69 -0.25
N PHE A 202 -10.58 16.47 -0.32
CA PHE A 202 -9.78 16.76 -1.50
C PHE A 202 -8.81 15.61 -1.79
N ILE A 203 -8.74 15.21 -3.05
CA ILE A 203 -7.79 14.22 -3.55
C ILE A 203 -6.98 14.89 -4.64
N ALA A 204 -5.67 14.69 -4.63
CA ALA A 204 -4.79 15.13 -5.71
C ALA A 204 -3.73 14.06 -5.95
N ILE A 205 -3.80 13.36 -7.08
CA ILE A 205 -2.88 12.27 -7.40
C ILE A 205 -1.67 12.76 -8.19
N ASP A 206 -0.48 12.28 -7.81
CA ASP A 206 0.74 12.46 -8.60
C ASP A 206 0.71 11.48 -9.79
N ALA A 207 0.26 11.99 -10.94
CA ALA A 207 0.19 11.31 -12.22
C ALA A 207 1.16 11.92 -13.26
N ILE A 208 2.16 12.69 -12.83
CA ILE A 208 3.16 13.29 -13.73
C ILE A 208 4.04 12.18 -14.30
N THR A 209 4.64 11.38 -13.40
CA THR A 209 5.24 10.08 -13.73
C THR A 209 4.44 8.99 -13.02
N ALA A 210 3.60 8.28 -13.75
CA ALA A 210 2.87 7.12 -13.25
C ALA A 210 3.79 5.89 -13.10
N GLY A 211 3.30 4.83 -12.46
CA GLY A 211 4.04 3.58 -12.26
C GLY A 211 3.29 2.34 -12.72
N GLU A 212 3.87 1.56 -13.64
CA GLU A 212 3.28 0.34 -14.19
C GLU A 212 3.73 -0.93 -13.45
N GLY A 213 2.90 -1.97 -13.54
CA GLY A 213 3.21 -3.33 -13.12
C GLY A 213 3.31 -3.55 -11.60
N ARG A 214 4.33 -2.99 -10.96
CA ARG A 214 4.65 -3.24 -9.54
C ARG A 214 4.39 -2.02 -8.68
N MET A 215 4.22 -2.23 -7.38
CA MET A 215 3.93 -1.17 -6.42
C MET A 215 5.19 -0.60 -5.76
N LEU A 216 6.27 -1.38 -5.56
CA LEU A 216 7.55 -0.91 -4.99
C LEU A 216 8.57 -0.61 -6.08
N THR A 217 8.60 -1.39 -7.14
CA THR A 217 9.53 -1.21 -8.26
C THR A 217 8.77 -0.96 -9.58
N PRO A 218 7.85 0.02 -9.64
CA PRO A 218 7.11 0.29 -10.86
C PRO A 218 8.04 0.69 -12.01
N THR A 219 7.67 0.29 -13.22
CA THR A 219 8.23 0.89 -14.44
C THR A 219 7.65 2.31 -14.59
N PRO A 220 8.48 3.36 -14.72
CA PRO A 220 7.97 4.72 -14.85
C PRO A 220 7.23 4.91 -16.18
N PHE A 221 6.07 5.56 -16.12
CA PHE A 221 5.24 5.88 -17.27
C PHE A 221 4.93 7.40 -17.32
N PRO A 222 5.31 8.13 -18.37
CA PRO A 222 5.21 9.59 -18.42
C PRO A 222 3.79 10.07 -18.76
N LEU A 223 2.85 9.90 -17.82
CA LEU A 223 1.43 10.25 -18.03
C LEU A 223 1.21 11.77 -18.11
N GLY A 224 1.99 12.56 -17.35
CA GLY A 224 2.01 14.02 -17.46
C GLY A 224 0.71 14.71 -17.03
N LEU A 225 0.07 14.19 -15.98
CA LEU A 225 -1.20 14.70 -15.46
C LEU A 225 -1.13 15.02 -13.96
N ILE A 226 -2.00 15.92 -13.53
CA ILE A 226 -2.46 16.04 -12.15
C ILE A 226 -3.96 15.86 -12.19
N ILE A 227 -4.49 14.93 -11.40
CA ILE A 227 -5.92 14.67 -11.33
C ILE A 227 -6.38 15.00 -9.91
N MET A 228 -7.47 15.74 -9.80
CA MET A 228 -8.03 16.19 -8.53
C MET A 228 -9.50 15.81 -8.41
N GLY A 229 -10.02 15.64 -7.19
CA GLY A 229 -11.45 15.39 -6.99
C GLY A 229 -11.89 15.43 -5.54
N ASN A 230 -13.20 15.27 -5.32
CA ASN A 230 -13.85 15.43 -4.01
C ASN A 230 -14.66 14.20 -3.52
N SER A 231 -14.62 13.10 -4.27
CA SER A 231 -15.27 11.84 -3.92
C SER A 231 -14.35 10.68 -4.29
N GLN A 232 -14.01 9.86 -3.30
CA GLN A 232 -12.91 8.90 -3.41
C GLN A 232 -13.15 7.79 -4.44
N VAL A 233 -14.34 7.18 -4.42
CA VAL A 233 -14.70 6.11 -5.37
C VAL A 233 -14.84 6.66 -6.80
N ALA A 234 -15.53 7.79 -6.97
CA ALA A 234 -15.68 8.42 -8.27
C ALA A 234 -14.33 8.88 -8.86
N PHE A 235 -13.45 9.40 -8.02
CA PHE A 235 -12.08 9.76 -8.40
C PHE A 235 -11.29 8.56 -8.92
N ASP A 236 -11.30 7.44 -8.18
CA ASP A 236 -10.62 6.22 -8.59
C ASP A 236 -11.26 5.61 -9.85
N ALA A 237 -12.58 5.74 -10.03
CA ALA A 237 -13.27 5.30 -11.25
C ALA A 237 -12.79 6.05 -12.50
N VAL A 238 -12.64 7.38 -12.43
CA VAL A 238 -12.06 8.17 -13.53
C VAL A 238 -10.60 7.78 -13.78
N CYS A 239 -9.80 7.56 -12.72
CA CYS A 239 -8.42 7.10 -12.88
C CYS A 239 -8.33 5.72 -13.54
N CYS A 240 -9.26 4.81 -13.24
CA CYS A 240 -9.39 3.51 -13.91
C CYS A 240 -9.75 3.66 -15.40
N ASP A 241 -10.73 4.51 -15.74
CA ASP A 241 -11.14 4.72 -17.14
C ASP A 241 -10.00 5.32 -17.99
N ILE A 242 -9.19 6.22 -17.40
CA ILE A 242 -7.98 6.77 -18.05
C ILE A 242 -7.05 5.65 -18.54
N ILE A 243 -6.85 4.58 -17.76
CA ILE A 243 -5.99 3.45 -18.16
C ILE A 243 -6.76 2.30 -18.81
N GLY A 244 -8.03 2.50 -19.15
CA GLY A 244 -8.88 1.50 -19.81
C GLY A 244 -9.29 0.33 -18.91
N VAL A 245 -9.37 0.54 -17.61
CA VAL A 245 -9.86 -0.44 -16.62
C VAL A 245 -11.28 -0.09 -16.22
N ASP A 246 -12.19 -1.06 -16.26
CA ASP A 246 -13.53 -0.91 -15.69
C ASP A 246 -13.45 -0.94 -14.16
N ALA A 247 -13.78 0.19 -13.53
CA ALA A 247 -13.73 0.37 -12.09
C ALA A 247 -14.64 -0.61 -11.32
N SER A 248 -15.72 -1.11 -11.92
CA SER A 248 -16.59 -2.12 -11.31
C SER A 248 -15.93 -3.49 -11.17
N THR A 249 -14.89 -3.76 -11.96
CA THR A 249 -14.10 -5.01 -11.88
C THR A 249 -12.97 -4.94 -10.85
N VAL A 250 -12.75 -3.76 -10.24
CA VAL A 250 -11.75 -3.58 -9.18
C VAL A 250 -12.46 -3.68 -7.83
N ASP A 251 -12.33 -4.85 -7.20
CA ASP A 251 -13.17 -5.24 -6.05
C ASP A 251 -13.26 -4.18 -4.94
N HIS A 252 -12.14 -3.63 -4.46
CA HIS A 252 -12.20 -2.64 -3.39
C HIS A 252 -12.89 -1.32 -3.81
N ILE A 253 -12.85 -0.96 -5.09
CA ILE A 253 -13.58 0.22 -5.63
C ILE A 253 -15.07 -0.11 -5.69
N ARG A 254 -15.43 -1.25 -6.29
CA ARG A 254 -16.82 -1.73 -6.38
C ARG A 254 -17.46 -1.88 -5.00
N LEU A 255 -16.82 -2.59 -4.07
CA LEU A 255 -17.30 -2.79 -2.70
C LEU A 255 -17.50 -1.46 -1.96
N SER A 256 -16.59 -0.49 -2.15
CA SER A 256 -16.74 0.84 -1.56
C SER A 256 -17.92 1.62 -2.17
N ALA A 257 -18.16 1.47 -3.48
CA ALA A 257 -19.31 2.05 -4.17
C ALA A 257 -20.64 1.47 -3.65
N GLU A 258 -20.71 0.14 -3.52
CA GLU A 258 -21.86 -0.60 -2.99
C GLU A 258 -22.21 -0.19 -1.55
N GLN A 259 -21.22 0.27 -0.78
CA GLN A 259 -21.39 0.81 0.58
C GLN A 259 -21.74 2.31 0.61
N GLY A 260 -21.87 2.97 -0.54
CA GLY A 260 -22.32 4.37 -0.64
C GLY A 260 -21.20 5.43 -0.61
N PHE A 261 -19.93 5.04 -0.74
CA PHE A 261 -18.80 6.00 -0.72
C PHE A 261 -18.55 6.74 -2.06
N GLY A 262 -19.41 6.51 -3.05
CA GLY A 262 -19.40 7.18 -4.35
C GLY A 262 -19.90 6.24 -5.45
N SER A 263 -19.55 6.55 -6.70
CA SER A 263 -20.06 5.83 -7.88
C SER A 263 -18.92 5.35 -8.77
N THR A 264 -19.07 4.17 -9.36
CA THR A 264 -18.23 3.68 -10.46
C THR A 264 -18.76 4.10 -11.84
N ASP A 265 -19.98 4.65 -11.91
CA ASP A 265 -20.59 5.10 -13.15
C ASP A 265 -20.06 6.49 -13.55
N ILE A 266 -19.23 6.50 -14.58
CA ILE A 266 -18.61 7.72 -15.15
C ILE A 266 -19.65 8.76 -15.55
N SER A 267 -20.86 8.35 -15.99
CA SER A 267 -21.90 9.29 -16.42
C SER A 267 -22.46 10.16 -15.28
N THR A 268 -22.25 9.73 -14.03
CA THR A 268 -22.68 10.45 -12.82
C THR A 268 -21.61 11.42 -12.29
N ILE A 269 -20.43 11.45 -12.91
CA ILE A 269 -19.27 12.21 -12.45
C ILE A 269 -19.08 13.43 -13.37
N GLU A 270 -19.02 14.62 -12.79
CA GLU A 270 -18.64 15.82 -13.54
C GLU A 270 -17.12 15.80 -13.78
N ILE A 271 -16.72 15.71 -15.05
CA ILE A 271 -15.30 15.71 -15.43
C ILE A 271 -14.99 17.03 -16.13
N THR A 272 -14.06 17.80 -15.55
CA THR A 272 -13.57 19.07 -16.11
C THR A 272 -12.06 19.03 -16.24
N GLY A 273 -11.46 20.01 -16.92
CA GLY A 273 -10.05 19.88 -17.26
C GLY A 273 -9.58 20.89 -18.29
N ASP A 274 -8.25 21.07 -18.37
CA ASP A 274 -7.61 21.51 -19.62
C ASP A 274 -7.20 20.29 -20.48
N VAL A 275 -7.43 19.08 -19.97
CA VAL A 275 -7.30 17.80 -20.66
C VAL A 275 -8.64 17.08 -20.52
N SER A 276 -9.23 16.67 -21.63
CA SER A 276 -10.44 15.85 -21.63
C SER A 276 -10.14 14.40 -21.20
N LEU A 277 -11.18 13.65 -20.84
CA LEU A 277 -11.05 12.23 -20.50
C LEU A 277 -10.43 11.43 -21.67
N ASP A 278 -10.88 11.67 -22.90
CA ASP A 278 -10.36 10.98 -24.09
C ASP A 278 -8.88 11.31 -24.36
N GLU A 279 -8.46 12.56 -24.16
CA GLU A 279 -7.04 12.93 -24.25
C GLU A 279 -6.20 12.28 -23.15
N ALA A 280 -6.73 12.17 -21.92
CA ALA A 280 -6.07 11.47 -20.83
C ALA A 280 -5.92 9.97 -21.15
N LYS A 281 -6.95 9.33 -21.71
CA LYS A 281 -6.90 7.94 -22.21
C LYS A 281 -5.89 7.76 -23.32
N ALA A 282 -5.82 8.71 -24.25
CA ALA A 282 -4.82 8.70 -25.31
C ALA A 282 -3.39 8.77 -24.75
N ARG A 283 -3.14 9.57 -23.70
CA ARG A 283 -1.83 9.64 -23.01
C ARG A 283 -1.50 8.35 -22.25
N ALA A 284 -2.50 7.70 -21.67
CA ALA A 284 -2.36 6.46 -20.93
C ALA A 284 -2.35 5.20 -21.81
N LYS A 285 -2.44 5.35 -23.15
CA LYS A 285 -2.46 4.22 -24.07
C LYS A 285 -1.23 3.31 -23.86
N GLY A 286 -1.50 2.03 -23.61
CA GLY A 286 -0.47 1.03 -23.36
C GLY A 286 -0.06 0.87 -21.90
N PHE A 287 -0.69 1.60 -20.98
CA PHE A 287 -0.43 1.47 -19.54
C PHE A 287 -0.67 0.03 -19.06
N LYS A 288 0.33 -0.57 -18.40
CA LYS A 288 0.24 -1.95 -17.89
C LYS A 288 -0.11 -2.02 -16.41
N VAL A 289 -1.23 -2.66 -16.11
CA VAL A 289 -1.63 -3.03 -14.74
C VAL A 289 -0.76 -4.16 -14.18
N GLY A 290 -0.89 -4.39 -12.87
CA GLY A 290 -0.04 -5.30 -12.11
C GLY A 290 -0.63 -6.66 -11.77
N LEU A 291 -1.89 -6.93 -12.12
CA LEU A 291 -2.57 -8.15 -11.68
C LEU A 291 -2.18 -9.33 -12.60
N ILE A 292 -1.19 -10.11 -12.20
CA ILE A 292 -0.68 -11.27 -12.94
C ILE A 292 -0.63 -12.45 -11.97
N ARG A 293 -1.07 -13.64 -12.41
CA ARG A 293 -0.91 -14.85 -11.61
C ARG A 293 0.58 -15.21 -11.50
N VAL A 294 1.01 -15.64 -10.31
CA VAL A 294 2.42 -15.91 -10.00
C VAL A 294 3.01 -16.98 -10.92
N GLU A 295 2.21 -17.98 -11.32
CA GLU A 295 2.62 -19.03 -12.27
C GLU A 295 2.97 -18.44 -13.64
N LYS A 296 2.13 -17.53 -14.13
CA LYS A 296 2.36 -16.84 -15.41
C LYS A 296 3.51 -15.85 -15.31
N TYR A 297 3.64 -15.17 -14.18
CA TYR A 297 4.68 -14.17 -13.95
C TYR A 297 6.09 -14.77 -13.99
N PHE A 298 6.26 -16.00 -13.49
CA PHE A 298 7.55 -16.69 -13.48
C PHE A 298 7.82 -17.58 -14.70
N GLU A 299 6.92 -17.60 -15.69
CA GLU A 299 7.12 -18.38 -16.91
C GLU A 299 8.42 -18.00 -17.62
N GLY A 300 9.23 -18.99 -17.98
CA GLY A 300 10.54 -18.77 -18.60
C GLY A 300 11.67 -18.36 -17.65
N THR A 301 11.42 -18.30 -16.33
CA THR A 301 12.45 -18.03 -15.32
C THR A 301 12.96 -19.31 -14.64
N ASN A 302 13.95 -19.17 -13.76
CA ASN A 302 14.42 -20.26 -12.90
C ASN A 302 13.49 -20.56 -11.71
N ILE A 303 12.41 -19.82 -11.55
CA ILE A 303 11.39 -20.08 -10.54
C ILE A 303 10.18 -20.73 -11.21
N THR A 304 9.69 -21.83 -10.65
CA THR A 304 8.39 -22.42 -11.02
C THR A 304 7.44 -22.21 -9.87
N ALA A 305 6.32 -21.53 -10.12
CA ALA A 305 5.33 -21.26 -9.09
C ALA A 305 4.10 -22.17 -9.25
N TYR A 306 3.55 -22.56 -8.11
CA TYR A 306 2.38 -23.42 -7.98
C TYR A 306 1.41 -22.75 -7.02
N ALA A 307 0.21 -22.40 -7.48
CA ALA A 307 -0.82 -21.85 -6.61
C ALA A 307 -2.05 -22.75 -6.59
N GLY A 308 -2.51 -23.07 -5.38
CA GLY A 308 -3.81 -23.65 -5.13
C GLY A 308 -4.76 -22.65 -4.44
N PRO A 309 -6.02 -23.06 -4.22
CA PRO A 309 -7.03 -22.22 -3.59
C PRO A 309 -6.61 -21.78 -2.17
N PRO A 310 -7.02 -20.57 -1.74
CA PRO A 310 -6.92 -20.16 -0.34
C PRO A 310 -7.88 -20.99 0.55
N PRO A 311 -7.76 -20.88 1.89
CA PRO A 311 -8.58 -21.66 2.83
C PRO A 311 -10.08 -21.38 2.76
N ASP A 312 -10.48 -20.24 2.23
CA ASP A 312 -11.88 -19.87 2.02
C ASP A 312 -12.29 -20.24 0.59
N ALA A 313 -13.10 -21.28 0.45
CA ALA A 313 -13.52 -21.83 -0.84
C ALA A 313 -14.40 -20.86 -1.65
N GLU A 314 -15.05 -19.89 -0.99
CA GLU A 314 -15.90 -18.90 -1.67
C GLU A 314 -15.08 -17.85 -2.44
N VAL A 315 -13.78 -17.77 -2.17
CA VAL A 315 -12.88 -16.75 -2.72
C VAL A 315 -12.24 -17.17 -4.06
N GLY A 316 -12.50 -18.41 -4.48
CA GLY A 316 -12.03 -18.96 -5.74
C GLY A 316 -10.71 -19.73 -5.60
N ASP A 317 -9.93 -19.74 -6.68
CA ASP A 317 -8.77 -20.63 -6.84
C ASP A 317 -7.42 -19.94 -6.52
N TYR A 318 -7.42 -18.67 -6.13
CA TYR A 318 -6.20 -17.88 -5.98
C TYR A 318 -6.32 -16.75 -4.92
N CYS A 319 -5.23 -16.53 -4.16
CA CYS A 319 -5.16 -15.44 -3.18
C CYS A 319 -4.45 -14.22 -3.76
N TRP A 320 -5.23 -13.22 -4.19
CA TRP A 320 -4.68 -11.97 -4.74
C TRP A 320 -4.06 -11.04 -3.71
N GLY A 321 -4.51 -11.02 -2.45
CA GLY A 321 -4.01 -10.04 -1.46
C GLY A 321 -2.82 -10.49 -0.61
N GLY A 322 -2.28 -11.70 -0.87
CA GLY A 322 -1.34 -12.38 0.01
C GLY A 322 0.06 -12.63 -0.55
N CYS A 323 0.59 -13.81 -0.24
CA CYS A 323 1.96 -14.23 -0.54
C CYS A 323 2.33 -14.23 -2.03
N PRO A 324 1.45 -14.60 -2.99
CA PRO A 324 1.81 -14.64 -4.41
C PRO A 324 2.29 -13.27 -4.95
N GLY A 325 1.51 -12.20 -4.79
CA GLY A 325 1.97 -10.87 -5.22
C GLY A 325 3.20 -10.37 -4.44
N ALA A 326 3.41 -10.86 -3.21
CA ALA A 326 4.59 -10.50 -2.43
C ALA A 326 5.88 -11.15 -2.94
N ILE A 327 5.83 -12.35 -3.53
CA ILE A 327 7.03 -12.94 -4.15
C ILE A 327 7.41 -12.21 -5.43
N GLU A 328 6.41 -11.71 -6.17
CA GLU A 328 6.64 -10.98 -7.39
C GLU A 328 7.32 -9.62 -7.11
N GLU A 329 6.94 -8.93 -6.03
CA GLU A 329 7.68 -7.74 -5.57
C GLU A 329 9.08 -8.11 -5.07
N ALA A 330 9.23 -9.23 -4.36
CA ALA A 330 10.51 -9.65 -3.80
C ALA A 330 11.57 -9.89 -4.89
N ILE A 331 11.21 -10.58 -5.97
CA ILE A 331 12.15 -10.82 -7.08
C ILE A 331 12.48 -9.53 -7.85
N GLU A 332 11.53 -8.60 -7.99
CA GLU A 332 11.78 -7.33 -8.68
C GLU A 332 12.71 -6.42 -7.88
N ILE A 333 12.58 -6.39 -6.55
CA ILE A 333 13.56 -5.71 -5.68
C ILE A 333 14.97 -6.26 -5.95
N LEU A 334 15.11 -7.59 -6.06
CA LEU A 334 16.39 -8.22 -6.35
C LEU A 334 16.89 -7.85 -7.75
N ARG A 335 16.05 -7.89 -8.79
CA ARG A 335 16.43 -7.48 -10.16
C ARG A 335 16.83 -6.01 -10.27
N VAL A 336 16.23 -5.14 -9.46
CA VAL A 336 16.65 -3.73 -9.37
C VAL A 336 18.03 -3.63 -8.73
N PHE A 337 18.26 -4.36 -7.63
CA PHE A 337 19.50 -4.29 -6.84
C PHE A 337 20.70 -5.02 -7.48
N ASP A 338 20.46 -6.19 -8.08
CA ASP A 338 21.45 -7.05 -8.72
C ASP A 338 20.96 -7.44 -10.13
N LYS A 339 21.58 -6.86 -11.16
CA LYS A 339 21.19 -7.07 -12.56
C LYS A 339 21.40 -8.50 -13.07
N ASP A 340 22.19 -9.30 -12.36
CA ASP A 340 22.38 -10.72 -12.67
C ASP A 340 21.45 -11.64 -11.87
N THR A 341 20.41 -11.09 -11.21
CA THR A 341 19.46 -11.86 -10.38
C THR A 341 18.96 -13.12 -11.09
N ASP A 342 18.44 -13.01 -12.31
CA ASP A 342 17.88 -14.17 -13.00
C ASP A 342 18.93 -15.24 -13.35
N LYS A 343 20.19 -14.83 -13.58
CA LYS A 343 21.30 -15.77 -13.85
C LYS A 343 21.77 -16.49 -12.57
N LYS A 344 21.78 -15.76 -11.45
CA LYS A 344 22.22 -16.24 -10.13
C LYS A 344 21.13 -17.00 -9.38
N MET A 345 19.87 -16.88 -9.80
CA MET A 345 18.77 -17.60 -9.21
C MET A 345 18.87 -19.07 -9.60
N PRO A 346 18.98 -20.01 -8.65
CA PRO A 346 18.95 -21.43 -8.96
C PRO A 346 17.54 -21.84 -9.36
N ARG A 347 17.40 -23.10 -9.82
CA ARG A 347 16.08 -23.68 -10.06
C ARG A 347 15.34 -23.84 -8.73
N LEU A 348 14.19 -23.17 -8.61
CA LEU A 348 13.37 -23.12 -7.39
C LEU A 348 11.91 -23.41 -7.70
N HIS A 349 11.25 -24.10 -6.78
CA HIS A 349 9.81 -24.35 -6.81
C HIS A 349 9.17 -23.60 -5.66
N VAL A 350 8.13 -22.81 -5.94
CA VAL A 350 7.44 -22.02 -4.92
C VAL A 350 5.96 -22.37 -4.90
N VAL A 351 5.44 -22.76 -3.74
CA VAL A 351 4.12 -23.33 -3.59
C VAL A 351 3.27 -22.50 -2.62
N PHE A 352 2.05 -22.19 -3.03
CA PHE A 352 1.07 -21.40 -2.29
C PHE A 352 -0.28 -22.12 -2.23
N GLY A 353 -1.03 -21.92 -1.14
CA GLY A 353 -2.39 -22.44 -1.00
C GLY A 353 -2.48 -23.97 -1.03
N ALA A 354 -3.69 -24.49 -1.15
CA ALA A 354 -3.96 -25.92 -1.15
C ALA A 354 -3.71 -26.56 -2.54
N TYR A 355 -2.46 -26.51 -3.01
CA TYR A 355 -2.07 -27.08 -4.30
C TYR A 355 -2.20 -28.61 -4.28
N LYS A 356 -2.74 -29.19 -5.36
CA LYS A 356 -3.01 -30.65 -5.47
C LYS A 356 -2.26 -31.36 -6.59
N GLY A 357 -1.48 -30.63 -7.39
CA GLY A 357 -0.69 -31.22 -8.46
C GLY A 357 0.68 -31.72 -8.00
N ASP A 358 1.41 -32.31 -8.94
CA ASP A 358 2.77 -32.79 -8.72
C ASP A 358 3.79 -31.64 -8.76
N ILE A 359 4.86 -31.81 -7.99
CA ILE A 359 6.02 -30.90 -7.98
C ILE A 359 7.22 -31.66 -8.54
N ASP A 360 7.52 -31.44 -9.82
CA ASP A 360 8.66 -32.05 -10.51
C ASP A 360 9.99 -31.36 -10.14
N ALA A 361 10.38 -31.46 -8.87
CA ALA A 361 11.66 -30.95 -8.36
C ALA A 361 12.75 -32.01 -8.48
N LYS A 362 13.85 -31.67 -9.18
CA LYS A 362 14.98 -32.58 -9.40
C LYS A 362 15.96 -32.58 -8.22
N PRO A 363 16.88 -33.56 -8.14
CA PRO A 363 17.92 -33.57 -7.11
C PRO A 363 18.74 -32.27 -7.12
N GLY A 364 18.79 -31.60 -5.96
CA GLY A 364 19.49 -30.32 -5.77
C GLY A 364 18.62 -29.08 -5.96
N GLU A 365 17.42 -29.21 -6.55
CA GLU A 365 16.44 -28.13 -6.65
C GLU A 365 15.68 -27.98 -5.32
N LYS A 366 15.37 -26.74 -4.93
CA LYS A 366 14.68 -26.46 -3.66
C LYS A 366 13.19 -26.21 -3.87
N VAL A 367 12.39 -26.65 -2.92
CA VAL A 367 10.94 -26.42 -2.88
C VAL A 367 10.59 -25.59 -1.66
N ILE A 368 9.84 -24.50 -1.86
CA ILE A 368 9.49 -23.54 -0.83
C ILE A 368 7.98 -23.43 -0.74
N PHE A 369 7.43 -23.80 0.41
CA PHE A 369 6.01 -23.61 0.72
C PHE A 369 5.85 -22.28 1.46
N ILE A 370 5.04 -21.38 0.94
CA ILE A 370 4.87 -20.03 1.48
C ILE A 370 3.43 -19.81 1.93
N GLY A 371 3.30 -19.46 3.20
CA GLY A 371 2.05 -19.03 3.82
C GLY A 371 1.40 -20.12 4.65
N ASP A 372 0.72 -19.73 5.73
CA ASP A 372 0.04 -20.66 6.64
C ASP A 372 -1.00 -21.55 5.96
N CYS A 373 -1.56 -21.08 4.85
CA CYS A 373 -2.55 -21.80 4.04
C CYS A 373 -1.97 -22.87 3.11
N ALA A 374 -0.66 -22.90 2.89
CA ALA A 374 -0.11 -23.88 1.96
C ALA A 374 -0.28 -25.30 2.53
N ASP A 375 -0.86 -26.18 1.73
CA ASP A 375 -1.24 -27.56 2.04
C ASP A 375 -0.91 -28.45 0.85
N TRP A 376 -0.07 -29.47 1.07
CA TRP A 376 0.38 -30.37 0.01
C TRP A 376 0.89 -31.69 0.57
N LYS A 377 0.59 -32.79 -0.13
CA LYS A 377 1.09 -34.14 0.20
C LYS A 377 1.58 -34.81 -1.07
N GLY A 378 2.77 -35.37 -1.02
CA GLY A 378 3.37 -36.06 -2.16
C GLY A 378 4.82 -36.43 -1.90
N THR A 379 5.57 -36.66 -2.97
CA THR A 379 6.97 -37.07 -2.90
C THR A 379 7.86 -36.01 -3.53
N ILE A 380 8.94 -35.61 -2.86
CA ILE A 380 9.98 -34.74 -3.40
C ILE A 380 11.32 -35.47 -3.22
N ASN A 381 12.05 -35.70 -4.32
CA ASN A 381 13.32 -36.44 -4.31
C ASN A 381 13.22 -37.78 -3.56
N ASP A 382 12.23 -38.60 -3.92
CA ASP A 382 11.91 -39.92 -3.33
C ASP A 382 11.58 -39.91 -1.82
N LYS A 383 11.39 -38.73 -1.22
CA LYS A 383 10.97 -38.57 0.18
C LYS A 383 9.51 -38.17 0.27
N PRO A 384 8.68 -38.87 1.07
CA PRO A 384 7.33 -38.43 1.35
C PRO A 384 7.38 -37.13 2.16
N ILE A 385 6.66 -36.12 1.69
CA ILE A 385 6.55 -34.80 2.32
C ILE A 385 5.06 -34.51 2.54
N SER A 386 4.76 -33.98 3.73
CA SER A 386 3.41 -33.54 4.11
C SER A 386 3.52 -32.14 4.69
N ILE A 387 2.91 -31.18 4.01
CA ILE A 387 2.76 -29.79 4.46
C ILE A 387 1.31 -29.62 4.85
N GLU A 388 1.06 -29.33 6.12
CA GLU A 388 -0.27 -29.19 6.69
C GLU A 388 -0.72 -27.72 6.65
N ASN A 389 -2.02 -27.51 6.40
CA ASN A 389 -2.64 -26.20 6.55
C ASN A 389 -2.68 -25.80 8.03
N ILE A 390 -1.99 -24.72 8.39
CA ILE A 390 -1.97 -24.16 9.75
C ILE A 390 -2.69 -22.80 9.83
N TYR A 391 -3.38 -22.40 8.76
CA TYR A 391 -4.12 -21.15 8.71
C TYR A 391 -5.19 -21.11 9.80
N LYS A 392 -5.21 -19.98 10.52
CA LYS A 392 -6.28 -19.67 11.47
C LYS A 392 -7.22 -18.64 10.85
N PRO A 393 -8.55 -18.83 10.94
CA PRO A 393 -9.51 -17.85 10.46
C PRO A 393 -9.19 -16.48 11.04
N ARG A 394 -9.02 -15.47 10.18
CA ARG A 394 -8.61 -14.14 10.61
C ARG A 394 -9.60 -13.46 11.54
N SER A 395 -10.88 -13.79 11.43
CA SER A 395 -11.93 -13.33 12.36
C SER A 395 -11.61 -13.62 13.83
N THR A 396 -10.76 -14.63 14.11
CA THR A 396 -10.31 -14.97 15.47
C THR A 396 -9.16 -14.10 16.00
N LEU A 397 -8.54 -13.27 15.15
CA LEU A 397 -7.49 -12.34 15.57
C LEU A 397 -8.11 -11.08 16.15
N ASP A 398 -7.76 -10.76 17.39
CA ASP A 398 -8.21 -9.55 18.07
C ASP A 398 -7.21 -8.39 17.84
N PRO A 399 -7.61 -7.28 17.18
CA PRO A 399 -6.78 -6.10 17.01
C PRO A 399 -6.23 -5.49 18.32
N HIS A 400 -6.87 -5.74 19.47
CA HIS A 400 -6.38 -5.30 20.78
C HIS A 400 -5.07 -5.96 21.19
N THR A 401 -4.90 -7.24 20.85
CA THR A 401 -3.76 -8.06 21.28
C THR A 401 -2.78 -8.34 20.14
N ALA A 402 -3.11 -7.90 18.92
CA ALA A 402 -2.26 -8.03 17.76
C ALA A 402 -0.88 -7.40 17.97
N THR A 403 0.16 -8.15 17.63
CA THR A 403 1.56 -7.71 17.70
C THR A 403 2.16 -7.69 16.30
N SER A 404 3.06 -6.73 16.06
CA SER A 404 3.94 -6.77 14.90
C SER A 404 5.26 -7.43 15.28
N GLN A 405 5.77 -8.29 14.40
CA GLN A 405 7.06 -8.96 14.61
C GLN A 405 8.21 -8.02 14.28
N ASP A 406 9.30 -8.11 15.04
CA ASP A 406 10.48 -7.28 14.83
C ASP A 406 11.28 -7.72 13.59
N ILE A 407 11.69 -6.77 12.76
CA ILE A 407 12.40 -7.04 11.50
C ILE A 407 13.72 -7.79 11.72
N PHE A 408 14.46 -7.51 12.78
CA PHE A 408 15.73 -8.18 13.06
C PHE A 408 15.53 -9.62 13.55
N ALA A 409 14.45 -9.87 14.29
CA ALA A 409 14.07 -11.22 14.70
C ALA A 409 13.73 -12.08 13.48
N LYS A 410 13.01 -11.52 12.50
CA LYS A 410 12.71 -12.19 11.21
C LYS A 410 13.96 -12.47 10.38
N LEU A 411 14.86 -11.49 10.28
CA LEU A 411 16.15 -11.62 9.59
C LEU A 411 17.00 -12.78 10.15
N ALA A 412 17.00 -12.94 11.48
CA ALA A 412 17.77 -13.99 12.16
C ALA A 412 17.18 -15.39 11.96
N SER A 413 15.85 -15.54 12.04
CA SER A 413 15.18 -16.84 11.91
C SER A 413 15.14 -17.37 10.47
N ALA A 414 15.18 -16.48 9.47
CA ALA A 414 15.18 -16.87 8.06
C ALA A 414 16.40 -17.74 7.69
N LYS A 415 17.60 -17.44 8.21
CA LYS A 415 18.83 -18.15 7.83
C LYS A 415 18.88 -19.61 8.29
N SER A 416 18.27 -19.97 9.42
CA SER A 416 18.33 -21.34 9.93
C SER A 416 17.45 -22.30 9.12
N LYS A 417 16.35 -21.81 8.54
CA LYS A 417 15.35 -22.61 7.81
C LYS A 417 15.74 -22.94 6.35
N LEU A 418 16.82 -22.35 5.81
CA LEU A 418 17.15 -22.42 4.37
C LEU A 418 18.14 -23.54 3.98
N LYS A 419 18.56 -24.36 4.95
CA LYS A 419 19.49 -25.48 4.73
C LYS A 419 18.81 -26.71 4.16
N ASP A 420 17.52 -26.88 4.40
CA ASP A 420 16.75 -28.03 3.94
C ASP A 420 16.35 -27.90 2.45
N PRO A 421 16.23 -29.02 1.72
CA PRO A 421 15.78 -29.00 0.32
C PRO A 421 14.29 -28.62 0.20
N VAL A 422 13.52 -28.81 1.28
CA VAL A 422 12.13 -28.38 1.40
C VAL A 422 12.02 -27.37 2.54
N VAL A 423 11.56 -26.17 2.22
CA VAL A 423 11.49 -25.04 3.16
C VAL A 423 10.04 -24.62 3.36
N ARG A 424 9.65 -24.29 4.60
CA ARG A 424 8.35 -23.70 4.94
C ARG A 424 8.52 -22.29 5.51
N LEU A 425 7.92 -21.31 4.83
CA LEU A 425 7.76 -19.94 5.33
C LEU A 425 6.35 -19.78 5.89
N GLU A 426 6.26 -19.54 7.20
CA GLU A 426 5.00 -19.41 7.93
C GLU A 426 4.62 -17.93 8.09
N GLY A 427 3.33 -17.67 8.17
CA GLY A 427 2.72 -16.36 8.21
C GLY A 427 1.63 -16.22 7.15
N CYS A 428 0.72 -15.28 7.34
CA CYS A 428 -0.20 -14.89 6.29
C CYS A 428 -0.54 -13.40 6.46
N PRO A 429 -0.16 -12.54 5.50
CA PRO A 429 0.81 -12.84 4.44
C PRO A 429 2.24 -13.03 5.01
N VAL A 430 3.08 -13.80 4.32
CA VAL A 430 4.54 -13.73 4.50
C VAL A 430 5.03 -12.47 3.79
N SER A 431 5.74 -11.59 4.50
CA SER A 431 6.06 -10.25 3.98
C SER A 431 7.06 -10.28 2.82
N VAL A 432 7.02 -9.25 1.96
CA VAL A 432 8.00 -9.08 0.85
C VAL A 432 9.44 -9.18 1.36
N ALA A 433 9.75 -8.57 2.51
CA ALA A 433 11.09 -8.60 3.09
C ALA A 433 11.55 -10.02 3.44
N GLU A 434 10.67 -10.85 4.01
CA GLU A 434 10.98 -12.25 4.32
C GLU A 434 11.24 -13.06 3.06
N GLN A 435 10.46 -12.80 2.01
CA GLN A 435 10.61 -13.51 0.75
C GLN A 435 11.89 -13.09 0.01
N VAL A 436 12.27 -11.80 0.05
CA VAL A 436 13.59 -11.34 -0.43
C VAL A 436 14.72 -12.09 0.28
N LEU A 437 14.65 -12.20 1.60
CA LEU A 437 15.67 -12.89 2.40
C LEU A 437 15.74 -14.38 2.13
N ALA A 438 14.58 -15.02 1.90
CA ALA A 438 14.53 -16.42 1.49
C ALA A 438 15.23 -16.62 0.14
N LEU A 439 14.84 -15.84 -0.88
CA LEU A 439 15.43 -15.91 -2.22
C LEU A 439 16.95 -15.68 -2.19
N VAL A 440 17.41 -14.67 -1.45
CA VAL A 440 18.85 -14.40 -1.26
C VAL A 440 19.55 -15.53 -0.54
N GLY A 441 18.98 -16.08 0.54
CA GLY A 441 19.63 -17.15 1.29
C GLY A 441 19.68 -18.50 0.55
N MET A 442 19.02 -18.61 -0.61
CA MET A 442 19.03 -19.78 -1.47
C MET A 442 19.79 -19.55 -2.79
N SER A 443 20.30 -18.36 -3.04
CA SER A 443 20.95 -18.00 -4.30
C SER A 443 22.26 -17.25 -4.07
N ASP A 444 22.99 -16.98 -5.16
CA ASP A 444 24.20 -16.13 -5.13
C ASP A 444 23.87 -14.64 -5.35
N VAL A 445 22.58 -14.28 -5.26
CA VAL A 445 22.11 -12.90 -5.44
C VAL A 445 22.57 -12.03 -4.27
N LYS A 446 23.03 -10.81 -4.57
CA LYS A 446 23.44 -9.86 -3.53
C LYS A 446 22.26 -9.50 -2.61
N ASN A 447 22.54 -9.42 -1.31
CA ASN A 447 21.53 -9.07 -0.31
C ASN A 447 21.35 -7.54 -0.18
N PRO A 448 20.19 -6.95 -0.53
CA PRO A 448 19.95 -5.52 -0.39
C PRO A 448 19.95 -5.03 1.07
N TYR A 449 19.68 -5.93 2.03
CA TYR A 449 19.67 -5.60 3.46
C TYR A 449 21.05 -5.61 4.11
N TYR A 450 22.09 -6.14 3.44
CA TYR A 450 23.48 -6.09 3.91
C TYR A 450 24.32 -5.03 3.21
N ASP A 451 23.71 -4.23 2.33
CA ASP A 451 24.36 -3.05 1.78
C ASP A 451 24.67 -2.04 2.91
N PRO A 452 25.94 -1.63 3.10
CA PRO A 452 26.33 -0.76 4.22
C PRO A 452 25.59 0.57 4.26
N ALA A 453 25.29 1.15 3.09
CA ALA A 453 24.57 2.42 3.01
C ALA A 453 23.11 2.26 3.44
N ASN A 454 22.45 1.19 2.98
CA ASN A 454 21.09 0.86 3.41
C ASN A 454 21.02 0.54 4.91
N MET A 455 21.99 -0.22 5.44
CA MET A 455 22.03 -0.60 6.87
C MET A 455 22.15 0.60 7.80
N LEU A 456 23.04 1.55 7.50
CA LEU A 456 23.23 2.76 8.32
C LEU A 456 21.96 3.63 8.33
N THR A 457 21.39 3.82 7.15
CA THR A 457 20.19 4.61 6.86
C THR A 457 18.96 4.03 7.57
N PHE A 458 18.78 2.71 7.48
CA PHE A 458 17.73 1.95 8.16
C PHE A 458 17.94 1.93 9.67
N GLY A 459 19.15 1.60 10.13
CA GLY A 459 19.51 1.49 11.55
C GLY A 459 19.27 2.78 12.33
N ARG A 460 19.71 3.93 11.80
CA ARG A 460 19.44 5.25 12.42
C ARG A 460 17.95 5.55 12.53
N ALA A 461 17.18 5.27 11.50
CA ALA A 461 15.74 5.52 11.49
C ALA A 461 14.98 4.58 12.45
N TYR A 462 15.37 3.31 12.48
CA TYR A 462 14.84 2.31 13.40
C TYR A 462 15.12 2.68 14.87
N LEU A 463 16.36 3.06 15.20
CA LEU A 463 16.71 3.52 16.55
C LEU A 463 15.93 4.79 16.93
N GLY A 464 15.78 5.74 16.00
CA GLY A 464 14.96 6.94 16.20
C GLY A 464 13.49 6.63 16.48
N TRP A 465 12.92 5.67 15.74
CA TRP A 465 11.56 5.17 15.97
C TRP A 465 11.43 4.54 17.36
N LYS A 466 12.32 3.61 17.72
CA LYS A 466 12.29 2.96 19.04
C LYS A 466 12.46 3.96 20.17
N ALA A 467 13.37 4.94 20.03
CA ALA A 467 13.55 6.01 21.00
C ALA A 467 12.26 6.83 21.19
N ARG A 468 11.56 7.17 20.09
CA ARG A 468 10.28 7.89 20.16
C ARG A 468 9.20 7.07 20.87
N VAL A 469 9.08 5.78 20.55
CA VAL A 469 8.13 4.87 21.21
C VAL A 469 8.44 4.77 22.71
N THR A 470 9.71 4.66 23.10
CA THR A 470 10.13 4.65 24.50
C THR A 470 9.77 5.97 25.21
N LEU A 471 10.01 7.12 24.56
CA LEU A 471 9.63 8.42 25.11
C LEU A 471 8.12 8.54 25.31
N ASN A 472 7.31 8.09 24.35
CA ASN A 472 5.85 8.06 24.49
C ASN A 472 5.42 7.22 25.70
N LYS A 473 6.04 6.05 25.91
CA LYS A 473 5.79 5.21 27.10
C LYS A 473 6.16 5.92 28.40
N LEU A 474 7.32 6.61 28.45
CA LEU A 474 7.73 7.40 29.61
C LEU A 474 6.78 8.56 29.90
N GLN A 475 6.18 9.14 28.86
CA GLN A 475 5.13 10.15 28.96
C GLN A 475 3.75 9.57 29.31
N LYS A 476 3.66 8.27 29.65
CA LYS A 476 2.42 7.53 29.93
C LYS A 476 1.38 7.61 28.80
N LYS A 477 1.80 7.89 27.56
CA LYS A 477 0.94 7.83 26.39
C LYS A 477 0.72 6.38 26.03
N ARG A 478 -0.53 5.93 26.09
CA ARG A 478 -0.88 4.59 25.62
C ARG A 478 -0.70 4.55 24.10
N TYR A 479 -0.11 3.47 23.60
CA TYR A 479 0.01 3.29 22.16
C TYR A 479 -1.35 2.98 21.53
N GLN A 480 -2.14 2.11 22.14
CA GLN A 480 -3.53 1.83 21.76
C GLN A 480 -4.48 2.41 22.81
N GLN A 481 -5.49 3.14 22.33
CA GLN A 481 -6.65 3.54 23.11
C GLN A 481 -7.82 2.66 22.70
N ASN A 482 -8.17 1.73 23.58
CA ASN A 482 -9.30 0.83 23.40
C ASN A 482 -10.60 1.54 23.76
N GLY A 483 -11.69 1.08 23.18
CA GLY A 483 -13.02 1.67 23.27
C GLY A 483 -13.20 2.83 22.29
N THR A 484 -14.46 3.05 21.91
CA THR A 484 -14.87 4.04 20.91
C THR A 484 -14.20 5.40 21.10
N PHE A 485 -13.45 5.82 20.08
CA PHE A 485 -12.87 7.15 20.02
C PHE A 485 -13.93 8.19 19.64
N THR A 486 -14.26 9.10 20.56
CA THR A 486 -15.36 10.07 20.39
C THR A 486 -14.92 11.42 19.83
N GLU A 487 -13.63 11.75 19.87
CA GLU A 487 -13.10 13.05 19.45
C GLU A 487 -12.75 13.08 17.95
N ARG A 488 -13.63 12.56 17.11
CA ARG A 488 -13.45 12.50 15.65
C ARG A 488 -13.54 13.89 15.02
N GLY A 489 -12.70 14.13 14.01
CA GLY A 489 -12.76 15.35 13.20
C GLY A 489 -13.85 15.29 12.13
N GLN A 490 -14.10 16.42 11.48
CA GLN A 490 -15.19 16.56 10.50
C GLN A 490 -15.01 15.74 9.20
N ALA A 491 -13.81 15.23 8.93
CA ALA A 491 -13.56 14.33 7.81
C ALA A 491 -14.11 12.91 8.03
N ALA A 492 -14.57 12.57 9.23
CA ALA A 492 -15.31 11.33 9.49
C ALA A 492 -16.55 11.25 8.58
N PRO A 493 -16.83 10.11 7.93
CA PRO A 493 -17.99 9.99 7.05
C PRO A 493 -19.31 10.11 7.83
N GLU A 494 -20.29 10.77 7.21
CA GLU A 494 -21.70 10.74 7.59
C GLU A 494 -22.41 9.78 6.64
N LEU A 495 -22.78 8.58 7.13
CA LEU A 495 -23.52 7.57 6.38
C LEU A 495 -24.94 7.44 6.90
#